data_AF-A0A946QMF2-F1
#
_entry.id   AF-A0A946QMF2-F1
#
_cell.length_a   1.000
_cell.length_b   1.000
_cell.length_c   1.000
_cell.angle_alpha   90.00
_cell.angle_beta   90.00
_cell.angle_gamma   90.00
#
_symmetry.space_group_name_H-M   'P 1'
#
loop_
_entity.id
_entity.type
_entity.pdbx_description
1 polymer ?
#
loop_
_entity_poly.entity_id
_entity_poly.type
_entity_poly.pdbx_seq_one_letter_code
_entity_poly.pdbx_strand_id
1 'polypeptide(L)'
;MFASILKFQQKHALVGTAEDIGAGRIGPLTSRAIRAEWDRQIVASHADRYLDLHTIDVKLSEKGNRLKQFLGDDYNGGQVRLLQQALSDLGFFDAKKINGNFGPMTKEAVTAYQFDREIIMSMSDTGAGYVGPTTLRSLRSDQRNILYRLVRAEGWNAL
;
A
#
# COMPACT_ATOMS: atom_id res chain seq x y z
N MET A 1 -29.14 22.82 11.74
CA MET A 1 -28.35 23.01 10.50
C MET A 1 -27.80 24.44 10.37
N PHE A 2 -28.62 25.49 10.52
CA PHE A 2 -28.20 26.92 10.46
C PHE A 2 -27.02 27.27 11.39
N ALA A 3 -27.12 26.97 12.69
CA ALA A 3 -26.10 27.32 13.69
C ALA A 3 -24.72 26.67 13.41
N SER A 4 -24.70 25.46 12.86
CA SER A 4 -23.46 24.75 12.49
C SER A 4 -22.78 25.40 11.29
N ILE A 5 -23.57 25.82 10.29
CA ILE A 5 -23.07 26.52 9.10
C ILE A 5 -22.54 27.91 9.49
N LEU A 6 -23.27 28.65 10.33
CA LEU A 6 -22.83 29.95 10.83
C LEU A 6 -21.53 29.84 11.62
N LYS A 7 -21.42 28.87 12.54
CA LYS A 7 -20.19 28.62 13.30
C LYS A 7 -19.01 28.27 12.41
N PHE A 8 -19.23 27.47 11.36
CA PHE A 8 -18.21 27.19 10.35
C PHE A 8 -17.82 28.47 9.60
N GLN A 9 -18.79 29.23 9.10
CA GLN A 9 -18.54 30.48 8.38
C GLN A 9 -17.76 31.48 9.25
N GLN A 10 -18.08 31.62 10.53
CA GLN A 10 -17.35 32.46 11.49
C GLN A 10 -15.92 31.93 11.73
N LYS A 11 -15.74 30.63 11.93
CA LYS A 11 -14.41 30.01 12.09
C LYS A 11 -13.50 30.27 10.89
N HIS A 12 -14.07 30.27 9.69
CA HIS A 12 -13.35 30.52 8.43
C HIS A 12 -13.40 31.98 7.97
N ALA A 13 -13.85 32.90 8.84
CA ALA A 13 -13.98 34.33 8.56
C ALA A 13 -14.73 34.67 7.26
N LEU A 14 -15.71 33.84 6.88
CA LEU A 14 -16.59 34.05 5.73
C LEU A 14 -17.73 35.02 6.03
N VAL A 15 -18.12 35.08 7.30
CA VAL A 15 -19.21 35.90 7.86
C VAL A 15 -18.82 36.24 9.30
N GLY A 16 -19.13 37.46 9.75
CA GLY A 16 -18.93 37.92 11.12
C GLY A 16 -20.12 37.60 12.04
N THR A 17 -21.34 37.96 11.63
CA THR A 17 -22.55 37.84 12.46
C THR A 17 -23.68 37.04 11.81
N ALA A 18 -24.73 36.71 12.57
CA ALA A 18 -25.90 36.03 12.04
C ALA A 18 -26.74 36.89 11.07
N GLU A 19 -26.51 38.21 11.06
CA GLU A 19 -27.25 39.19 10.27
C GLU A 19 -26.60 39.46 8.90
N ASP A 20 -25.36 39.03 8.72
CA ASP A 20 -24.62 39.25 7.48
C ASP A 20 -25.26 38.49 6.30
N ILE A 21 -25.13 39.06 5.11
CA ILE A 21 -25.71 38.48 3.89
C ILE A 21 -25.12 37.08 3.64
N GLY A 22 -25.99 36.07 3.60
CA GLY A 22 -25.58 34.67 3.38
C GLY A 22 -25.17 33.91 4.65
N ALA A 23 -25.29 34.53 5.83
CA ALA A 23 -25.13 33.87 7.13
C ALA A 23 -26.04 32.64 7.25
N GLY A 24 -25.45 31.52 7.67
CA GLY A 24 -26.14 30.25 7.87
C GLY A 24 -26.63 29.54 6.60
N ARG A 25 -26.24 30.03 5.40
CA ARG A 25 -26.53 29.40 4.10
C ARG A 25 -25.25 28.94 3.40
N ILE A 26 -25.32 27.84 2.65
CA ILE A 26 -24.17 27.34 1.89
C ILE A 26 -24.17 27.96 0.49
N GLY A 27 -23.46 29.09 0.34
CA GLY A 27 -23.18 29.71 -0.94
C GLY A 27 -21.85 29.24 -1.56
N PRO A 28 -21.44 29.78 -2.73
CA PRO A 28 -20.22 29.38 -3.43
C PRO A 28 -18.94 29.46 -2.56
N LEU A 29 -18.80 30.51 -1.74
CA LEU A 29 -17.66 30.69 -0.85
C LEU A 29 -17.64 29.66 0.28
N THR A 30 -18.78 29.42 0.93
CA THR A 30 -18.91 28.41 1.99
C THR A 30 -18.70 27.01 1.43
N SER A 31 -19.27 26.68 0.27
CA SER A 31 -19.02 25.41 -0.44
C SER A 31 -17.54 25.21 -0.76
N ARG A 32 -16.86 26.24 -1.26
CA ARG A 32 -15.42 26.17 -1.56
C ARG A 32 -14.59 25.94 -0.30
N ALA A 33 -14.91 26.63 0.79
CA ALA A 33 -14.21 26.45 2.06
C ALA A 33 -14.41 25.04 2.65
N ILE A 34 -15.63 24.50 2.60
CA ILE A 34 -15.92 23.12 3.02
C ILE A 34 -15.11 22.13 2.19
N ARG A 35 -15.11 22.27 0.85
CA ARG A 35 -14.31 21.42 -0.04
C ARG A 35 -12.82 21.54 0.27
N ALA A 36 -12.30 22.75 0.44
CA ALA A 36 -10.89 22.95 0.75
C ALA A 36 -10.47 22.30 2.08
N GLU A 37 -11.32 22.33 3.12
CA GLU A 37 -11.07 21.61 4.37
C GLU A 37 -11.09 20.10 4.18
N TRP A 38 -12.06 19.58 3.42
CA TRP A 38 -12.13 18.17 3.08
C TRP A 38 -10.88 17.73 2.30
N ASP A 39 -10.50 18.49 1.26
CA ASP A 39 -9.35 18.24 0.42
C ASP A 39 -8.05 18.25 1.24
N ARG A 40 -7.91 19.20 2.18
CA ARG A 40 -6.79 19.23 3.12
C ARG A 40 -6.68 17.94 3.93
N GLN A 41 -7.80 17.44 4.47
CA GLN A 41 -7.80 16.20 5.25
C GLN A 41 -7.46 14.97 4.40
N ILE A 42 -8.02 14.87 3.19
CA ILE A 42 -7.66 13.82 2.24
C ILE A 42 -6.16 13.87 1.93
N VAL A 43 -5.65 15.05 1.56
CA VAL A 43 -4.24 15.22 1.17
C VAL A 43 -3.32 14.89 2.33
N ALA A 44 -3.62 15.36 3.55
CA ALA A 44 -2.85 15.03 4.73
C ALA A 44 -2.82 13.52 4.99
N SER A 45 -3.99 12.85 4.94
CA SER A 45 -4.06 11.40 5.14
C SER A 45 -3.29 10.62 4.06
N HIS A 46 -3.35 11.05 2.81
CA HIS A 46 -2.58 10.45 1.73
C HIS A 46 -1.08 10.69 1.92
N ALA A 47 -0.67 11.92 2.29
CA ALA A 47 0.73 12.25 2.55
C ALA A 47 1.31 11.36 3.65
N ASP A 48 0.62 11.20 4.78
CA ASP A 48 1.03 10.31 5.87
C ASP A 48 1.22 8.88 5.38
N ARG A 49 0.25 8.37 4.61
CA ARG A 49 0.38 7.03 3.99
C ARG A 49 1.59 6.94 3.07
N TYR A 50 1.83 7.93 2.22
CA TYR A 50 2.97 7.92 1.31
C TYR A 50 4.30 7.96 2.05
N LEU A 51 4.40 8.76 3.12
CA LEU A 51 5.57 8.82 3.97
C LEU A 51 5.82 7.47 4.64
N ASP A 52 4.81 6.86 5.26
CA ASP A 52 4.92 5.54 5.89
C ASP A 52 5.40 4.49 4.86
N LEU A 53 4.77 4.44 3.68
CA LEU A 53 5.12 3.52 2.60
C LEU A 53 6.53 3.74 2.06
N HIS A 54 7.01 4.98 2.02
CA HIS A 54 8.37 5.31 1.61
C HIS A 54 9.39 4.88 2.67
N THR A 55 9.12 5.15 3.95
CA THR A 55 9.99 4.75 5.06
C THR A 55 10.12 3.22 5.15
N ILE A 56 9.05 2.48 4.91
CA ILE A 56 9.08 1.00 4.80
C ILE A 56 10.07 0.56 3.70
N ASP A 57 9.97 1.14 2.51
CA ASP A 57 10.86 0.82 1.38
C ASP A 57 12.34 1.08 1.70
N VAL A 58 12.62 2.21 2.37
CA VAL A 58 13.98 2.57 2.80
C VAL A 58 14.51 1.53 3.79
N LYS A 59 13.75 1.22 4.85
CA LYS A 59 14.15 0.22 5.87
C LYS A 59 14.37 -1.18 5.28
N LEU A 60 13.50 -1.62 4.37
CA LEU A 60 13.68 -2.90 3.68
C LEU A 60 14.96 -2.92 2.84
N SER A 61 15.30 -1.80 2.19
CA SER A 61 16.52 -1.69 1.39
C SER A 61 17.78 -1.72 2.27
N GLU A 62 17.78 -1.00 3.40
CA GLU A 62 18.86 -0.95 4.38
C GLU A 62 19.15 -2.32 5.00
N LYS A 63 18.09 -3.05 5.38
CA LYS A 63 18.21 -4.41 5.93
C LYS A 63 18.53 -5.49 4.89
N GLY A 64 18.57 -5.14 3.61
CA GLY A 64 18.78 -6.12 2.53
C GLY A 64 17.56 -7.00 2.22
N ASN A 65 16.41 -6.76 2.85
CA ASN A 65 15.18 -7.56 2.75
C ASN A 65 14.29 -7.16 1.57
N ARG A 66 14.86 -6.52 0.56
CA ARG A 66 14.13 -6.13 -0.65
C ARG A 66 14.41 -7.14 -1.77
N LEU A 67 13.35 -7.66 -2.38
CA LEU A 67 13.46 -8.39 -3.65
C LEU A 67 14.02 -7.43 -4.71
N LYS A 68 15.17 -7.72 -5.29
CA LYS A 68 15.91 -6.81 -6.20
C LYS A 68 15.96 -7.31 -7.64
N GLN A 69 15.89 -8.62 -7.85
CA GLN A 69 16.14 -9.27 -9.13
C GLN A 69 14.97 -10.12 -9.60
N PHE A 70 15.00 -10.49 -10.89
CA PHE A 70 14.12 -11.53 -11.43
C PHE A 70 14.59 -12.89 -10.95
N LEU A 71 13.63 -13.77 -10.72
CA LEU A 71 13.86 -15.10 -10.16
C LEU A 71 13.09 -16.12 -10.98
N GLY A 72 13.67 -17.30 -11.12
CA GLY A 72 13.08 -18.41 -11.86
C GLY A 72 13.81 -19.69 -11.50
N ASP A 73 13.59 -20.71 -12.31
CA ASP A 73 14.25 -22.01 -12.17
C ASP A 73 15.77 -21.86 -12.01
N ASP A 74 16.37 -22.75 -11.22
CA ASP A 74 17.81 -22.84 -10.92
C ASP A 74 18.43 -21.69 -10.11
N TYR A 75 17.67 -20.63 -9.81
CA TYR A 75 18.10 -19.60 -8.86
C TYR A 75 18.12 -20.14 -7.43
N ASN A 76 19.12 -19.72 -6.66
CA ASN A 76 19.24 -20.04 -5.24
C ASN A 76 19.85 -18.88 -4.45
N GLY A 77 19.74 -18.93 -3.13
CA GLY A 77 20.32 -17.97 -2.19
C GLY A 77 19.30 -17.02 -1.55
N GLY A 78 19.81 -15.90 -1.03
CA GLY A 78 19.04 -14.99 -0.17
C GLY A 78 17.80 -14.38 -0.85
N GLN A 79 17.88 -14.06 -2.14
CA GLN A 79 16.73 -13.49 -2.86
C GLN A 79 15.58 -14.48 -3.03
N VAL A 80 15.89 -15.77 -3.20
CA VAL A 80 14.87 -16.82 -3.24
C VAL A 80 14.26 -17.05 -1.86
N ARG A 81 15.06 -16.98 -0.77
CA ARG A 81 14.51 -17.03 0.60
C ARG A 81 13.54 -15.88 0.86
N LEU A 82 13.90 -14.66 0.43
CA LEU A 82 13.01 -13.49 0.55
C LEU A 82 11.73 -13.67 -0.27
N LEU A 83 11.81 -14.28 -1.46
CA LEU A 83 10.65 -14.57 -2.28
C LEU A 83 9.72 -15.58 -1.58
N GLN A 84 10.29 -16.68 -1.09
CA GLN A 84 9.55 -17.71 -0.39
C GLN A 84 8.90 -17.17 0.89
N GLN A 85 9.59 -16.30 1.63
CA GLN A 85 9.01 -15.60 2.78
C GLN A 85 7.84 -14.71 2.36
N ALA A 86 8.02 -13.89 1.31
CA ALA A 86 6.96 -13.01 0.80
C ALA A 86 5.71 -13.80 0.40
N LEU A 87 5.90 -14.90 -0.33
CA LEU A 87 4.81 -15.79 -0.73
C LEU A 87 4.17 -16.48 0.47
N SER A 88 4.96 -16.81 1.50
CA SER A 88 4.44 -17.39 2.75
C SER A 88 3.59 -16.40 3.54
N ASP A 89 4.02 -15.15 3.65
CA ASP A 89 3.27 -14.10 4.33
C ASP A 89 1.93 -13.82 3.64
N LEU A 90 1.87 -14.09 2.33
CA LEU A 90 0.68 -14.00 1.49
C LEU A 90 -0.15 -15.30 1.44
N GLY A 91 0.33 -16.39 2.04
CA GLY A 91 -0.37 -17.68 2.09
C GLY A 91 -0.16 -18.61 0.89
N PHE A 92 0.75 -18.28 -0.03
CA PHE A 92 1.05 -19.10 -1.21
C PHE A 92 2.19 -20.11 -1.00
N PHE A 93 2.97 -19.97 0.08
CA PHE A 93 4.11 -20.84 0.35
C PHE A 93 4.14 -21.28 1.82
N ASP A 94 4.62 -22.48 2.10
CA ASP A 94 4.76 -22.98 3.47
C ASP A 94 6.04 -22.43 4.11
N ALA A 95 5.90 -21.63 5.17
CA ALA A 95 7.00 -21.07 5.94
C ALA A 95 8.05 -22.12 6.37
N LYS A 96 7.61 -23.36 6.64
CA LYS A 96 8.51 -24.46 7.07
C LYS A 96 9.42 -24.96 5.95
N LYS A 97 9.12 -24.63 4.69
CA LYS A 97 9.83 -25.12 3.50
C LYS A 97 10.76 -24.08 2.89
N ILE A 98 10.95 -22.94 3.54
CA ILE A 98 11.86 -21.88 3.10
C ILE A 98 13.30 -22.39 3.16
N ASN A 99 13.88 -22.65 2.00
CA ASN A 99 15.21 -23.22 1.85
C ASN A 99 16.13 -22.37 0.97
N GLY A 100 15.59 -21.37 0.27
CA GLY A 100 16.36 -20.51 -0.62
C GLY A 100 16.68 -21.13 -1.98
N ASN A 101 16.04 -22.25 -2.34
CA ASN A 101 16.21 -22.87 -3.65
C ASN A 101 14.92 -22.71 -4.46
N PHE A 102 15.03 -22.21 -5.69
CA PHE A 102 13.89 -22.04 -6.57
C PHE A 102 13.55 -23.39 -7.23
N GLY A 103 12.91 -24.25 -6.45
CA GLY A 103 12.45 -25.56 -6.90
C GLY A 103 10.97 -25.57 -7.31
N PRO A 104 10.42 -26.75 -7.63
CA PRO A 104 9.03 -26.90 -8.09
C PRO A 104 7.99 -26.26 -7.18
N MET A 105 8.17 -26.37 -5.85
CA MET A 105 7.26 -25.75 -4.88
C MET A 105 7.28 -24.21 -4.93
N THR A 106 8.45 -23.62 -5.20
CA THR A 106 8.55 -22.16 -5.32
C THR A 106 7.90 -21.71 -6.62
N LYS A 107 8.13 -22.45 -7.71
CA LYS A 107 7.50 -22.21 -9.01
C LYS A 107 5.97 -22.26 -8.91
N GLU A 108 5.43 -23.32 -8.29
CA GLU A 108 3.99 -23.48 -8.07
C GLU A 108 3.40 -22.33 -7.26
N ALA A 109 4.05 -21.93 -6.16
CA ALA A 109 3.62 -20.80 -5.35
C ALA A 109 3.65 -19.47 -6.12
N VAL A 110 4.68 -19.24 -6.95
CA VAL A 110 4.75 -18.07 -7.83
C VAL A 110 3.61 -18.10 -8.84
N THR A 111 3.33 -19.24 -9.47
CA THR A 111 2.23 -19.37 -10.43
C THR A 111 0.88 -19.11 -9.76
N ALA A 112 0.62 -19.69 -8.59
CA ALA A 112 -0.61 -19.48 -7.83
C ALA A 112 -0.79 -18.01 -7.46
N TYR A 113 0.27 -17.35 -6.99
CA TYR A 113 0.28 -15.93 -6.72
C TYR A 113 -0.01 -15.09 -7.98
N GLN A 114 0.63 -15.41 -9.10
CA GLN A 114 0.43 -14.69 -10.36
C GLN A 114 -1.01 -14.82 -10.85
N PHE A 115 -1.63 -15.98 -10.68
CA PHE A 115 -3.01 -16.22 -11.05
C PHE A 115 -3.97 -15.44 -10.14
N ASP A 116 -3.77 -15.47 -8.81
CA ASP A 116 -4.56 -14.69 -7.83
C ASP A 116 -4.48 -13.18 -8.09
N ARG A 117 -3.32 -12.69 -8.53
CA ARG A 117 -3.09 -11.28 -8.87
C ARG A 117 -3.43 -10.92 -10.32
N GLU A 118 -4.02 -11.84 -11.07
CA GLU A 118 -4.40 -11.65 -12.48
C GLU A 118 -3.22 -11.21 -13.39
N ILE A 119 -1.99 -11.59 -13.01
CA ILE A 119 -0.76 -11.32 -13.79
C ILE A 119 -0.67 -12.29 -14.97
N ILE A 120 -1.18 -13.50 -14.78
CA ILE A 120 -1.35 -14.53 -15.80
C ILE A 120 -2.83 -14.91 -15.86
N MET A 121 -3.28 -15.33 -17.03
CA MET A 121 -4.66 -15.77 -17.27
C MET A 121 -4.78 -17.29 -17.25
N SER A 122 -3.65 -17.99 -17.43
CA SER A 122 -3.57 -19.45 -17.37
C SER A 122 -2.34 -19.91 -16.62
N MET A 123 -2.45 -21.05 -15.93
CA MET A 123 -1.33 -21.75 -15.29
C MET A 123 -0.25 -22.19 -16.29
N SER A 124 -0.60 -22.25 -17.58
CA SER A 124 0.31 -22.60 -18.69
C SER A 124 0.88 -21.40 -19.44
N ASP A 125 0.63 -20.16 -18.99
CA ASP A 125 1.19 -18.98 -19.63
C ASP A 125 2.72 -19.00 -19.58
N THR A 126 3.38 -18.46 -20.60
CA THR A 126 4.85 -18.45 -20.69
C THR A 126 5.53 -17.80 -19.48
N GLY A 127 4.86 -16.85 -18.81
CA GLY A 127 5.35 -16.19 -17.60
C GLY A 127 5.04 -16.91 -16.28
N ALA A 128 4.28 -18.01 -16.33
CA ALA A 128 3.85 -18.75 -15.16
C ALA A 128 5.05 -19.33 -14.40
N GLY A 129 5.11 -19.05 -13.10
CA GLY A 129 6.14 -19.55 -12.22
C GLY A 129 7.47 -18.80 -12.31
N TYR A 130 7.55 -17.72 -13.09
CA TYR A 130 8.72 -16.86 -13.19
C TYR A 130 8.45 -15.47 -12.60
N VAL A 131 9.37 -14.98 -11.77
CA VAL A 131 9.31 -13.64 -11.18
C VAL A 131 9.92 -12.63 -12.15
N GLY A 132 9.09 -12.20 -13.12
CA GLY A 132 9.41 -11.09 -14.02
C GLY A 132 9.13 -9.70 -13.42
N PRO A 133 9.27 -8.61 -14.21
CA PRO A 133 9.06 -7.24 -13.73
C PRO A 133 7.68 -6.99 -13.12
N THR A 134 6.62 -7.53 -13.72
CA THR A 134 5.23 -7.36 -13.25
C THR A 134 5.02 -8.10 -11.92
N THR A 135 5.43 -9.37 -11.85
CA THR A 135 5.40 -10.18 -10.62
C THR A 135 6.19 -9.52 -9.50
N LEU A 136 7.41 -9.07 -9.80
CA LEU A 136 8.28 -8.41 -8.83
C LEU A 136 7.67 -7.11 -8.28
N ARG A 137 7.05 -6.30 -9.14
CA ARG A 137 6.37 -5.07 -8.72
C ARG A 137 5.16 -5.37 -7.83
N SER A 138 4.37 -6.35 -8.23
CA SER A 138 3.18 -6.79 -7.48
C SER A 138 3.60 -7.31 -6.09
N LEU A 139 4.61 -8.18 -6.00
CA LEU A 139 5.10 -8.71 -4.72
C LEU A 139 5.60 -7.61 -3.80
N ARG A 140 6.40 -6.67 -4.33
CA ARG A 140 6.88 -5.52 -3.54
C ARG A 140 5.73 -4.64 -3.05
N SER A 141 4.68 -4.46 -3.84
CA SER A 141 3.49 -3.70 -3.45
C SER A 141 2.77 -4.39 -2.30
N ASP A 142 2.55 -5.71 -2.41
CA ASP A 142 1.87 -6.49 -1.40
C ASP A 142 2.63 -6.58 -0.08
N GLN A 143 3.95 -6.84 -0.14
CA GLN A 143 4.82 -6.81 1.03
C GLN A 143 4.75 -5.45 1.74
N ARG A 144 4.82 -4.36 0.98
CA ARG A 144 4.72 -3.00 1.54
C ARG A 144 3.37 -2.77 2.21
N ASN A 145 2.29 -3.26 1.63
CA ASN A 145 0.94 -3.14 2.22
C ASN A 145 0.80 -3.95 3.51
N ILE A 146 1.37 -5.16 3.57
CA ILE A 146 1.41 -5.98 4.80
C ILE A 146 2.18 -5.23 5.89
N LEU A 147 3.39 -4.77 5.58
CA LEU A 147 4.23 -4.04 6.53
C LEU A 147 3.62 -2.72 6.96
N TYR A 148 2.93 -2.02 6.07
CA TYR A 148 2.16 -0.83 6.43
C TYR A 148 1.12 -1.15 7.48
N ARG A 149 0.31 -2.20 7.29
CA ARG A 149 -0.70 -2.61 8.28
C ARG A 149 -0.05 -2.99 9.61
N LEU A 150 1.09 -3.71 9.57
CA LEU A 150 1.84 -4.08 10.76
C LEU A 150 2.32 -2.84 11.53
N VAL A 151 2.96 -1.88 10.86
CA VAL A 151 3.40 -0.62 11.47
C VAL A 151 2.24 0.17 12.05
N ARG A 152 1.09 0.19 11.37
CA ARG A 152 -0.11 0.88 11.88
C ARG A 152 -0.74 0.17 13.09
N ALA A 153 -0.52 -1.12 13.26
CA ALA A 153 -1.04 -1.92 14.37
C ALA A 153 -0.08 -1.95 15.58
N GLU A 154 1.22 -2.13 15.34
CA GLU A 154 2.23 -2.41 16.37
C GLU A 154 3.29 -1.30 16.50
N GLY A 155 3.27 -0.31 15.61
CA GLY A 155 4.24 0.76 15.55
C GLY A 155 5.51 0.41 14.77
N TRP A 156 6.41 1.38 14.64
CA TRP A 156 7.64 1.26 13.85
C TRP A 156 8.67 0.27 14.38
N ASN A 157 8.54 -0.17 15.64
CA ASN A 157 9.44 -1.14 16.26
C ASN A 157 9.23 -2.57 15.74
N ALA A 158 8.12 -2.84 15.05
CA ALA A 158 7.83 -4.13 14.45
C ALA A 158 8.62 -4.40 13.15
N LEU A 159 9.28 -3.37 12.59
CA LEU A 159 9.99 -3.44 11.30
C LEU A 159 11.47 -3.82 11.39
#